data_AF-A0A2H6ALL5-F1
#
_entry.id   AF-A0A2H6ALL5-F1
#
_cell.length_a   1.000
_cell.length_b   1.000
_cell.length_c   1.000
_cell.angle_alpha   90.00
_cell.angle_beta   90.00
_cell.angle_gamma   90.00
#
_symmetry.space_group_name_H-M   'P 1'
#
loop_
_entity.id
_entity.type
_entity.pdbx_description
1 polymer ?
#
loop_
_entity_poly.entity_id
_entity_poly.type
_entity_poly.pdbx_seq_one_letter_code
_entity_poly.pdbx_strand_id
1 'polypeptide(L)' 'MHKNLIDYIATQTEDGFQIVFNNPKRAPMKVSFYDLQTFIQKLNIDMLSGKKPNLTEEEEVLLTLWQMLLIPENTVH' A
#
# COMPACT_ATOMS: atom_id res chain seq x y z
N MET A 1 16.38 13.56 1.30
CA MET A 1 15.71 13.09 0.07
C MET A 1 14.22 13.31 0.25
N HIS A 2 13.62 14.21 -0.53
CA HIS A 2 12.17 14.37 -0.57
C HIS A 2 11.58 13.17 -1.33
N LYS A 3 11.10 12.14 -0.63
CA LYS A 3 10.16 11.21 -1.25
C LYS A 3 8.90 12.04 -1.53
N ASN A 4 8.52 12.16 -2.80
CA ASN A 4 7.18 12.65 -3.13
C ASN A 4 6.20 11.74 -2.38
N LEU A 5 5.61 12.26 -1.30
CA LEU A 5 4.49 11.59 -0.67
C LEU A 5 3.45 11.43 -1.77
N ILE A 6 3.16 10.17 -2.13
CA ILE A 6 2.09 9.90 -3.06
C ILE A 6 0.83 10.29 -2.31
N ASP A 7 0.29 11.45 -2.64
CA ASP A 7 -0.94 11.92 -2.02
C ASP A 7 -2.13 11.18 -2.66
N TYR A 8 -2.77 10.33 -1.86
CA TYR A 8 -3.96 9.59 -2.24
C TYR A 8 -4.94 9.49 -1.07
N ILE A 9 -6.20 9.23 -1.41
CA ILE A 9 -7.25 8.83 -0.48
C ILE A 9 -7.51 7.36 -0.70
N ALA A 10 -7.42 6.57 0.38
CA ALA A 10 -7.80 5.17 0.38
C ALA A 10 -9.12 5.01 1.16
N THR A 11 -10.13 4.47 0.49
CA THR A 11 -11.43 4.16 1.10
C THR A 11 -11.57 2.65 1.18
N GLN A 12 -11.82 2.12 2.37
CA GLN A 12 -12.05 0.70 2.57
C GLN A 12 -13.37 0.27 1.90
N THR A 13 -13.35 -0.88 1.22
CA THR A 13 -14.50 -1.56 0.64
C THR A 13 -14.69 -2.92 1.32
N GLU A 14 -15.73 -3.66 0.94
CA GLU A 14 -15.98 -5.01 1.48
C GLU A 14 -14.84 -6.00 1.18
N ASP A 15 -14.13 -5.80 0.07
CA ASP A 15 -13.12 -6.69 -0.48
C ASP A 15 -11.69 -6.11 -0.49
N GLY A 16 -11.50 -4.87 -0.01
CA GLY A 16 -10.20 -4.22 0.02
C GLY A 16 -10.27 -2.71 0.13
N PHE A 17 -9.67 -2.01 -0.84
CA PHE A 17 -9.58 -0.55 -0.88
C PHE A 17 -9.78 0.00 -2.30
N GLN A 18 -10.51 1.12 -2.36
CA GLN A 18 -10.50 2.02 -3.51
C GLN A 18 -9.53 3.17 -3.23
N ILE A 19 -8.58 3.35 -4.14
CA ILE A 19 -7.55 4.40 -4.06
C ILE A 19 -7.87 5.46 -5.11
N VAL A 20 -7.91 6.71 -4.69
CA VAL A 20 -8.05 7.88 -5.54
C VAL A 20 -6.83 8.76 -5.32
N PHE A 21 -6.03 8.95 -6.37
CA PHE A 21 -4.84 9.80 -6.30
C PHE A 21 -5.22 11.27 -6.41
N ASN A 22 -4.56 12.14 -5.66
CA ASN A 22 -4.74 13.58 -5.75
C ASN A 22 -4.19 14.16 -7.07
N ASN A 23 -3.28 13.43 -7.73
CA ASN A 23 -2.84 13.74 -9.08
C ASN A 23 -3.92 13.34 -10.11
N PRO A 24 -4.61 14.28 -10.78
CA PRO A 24 -5.69 13.97 -11.70
C PRO A 24 -5.24 13.23 -12.97
N LYS A 25 -3.93 13.14 -13.23
CA LYS A 25 -3.38 12.35 -14.34
C LYS A 25 -3.25 10.86 -14.02
N ARG A 26 -3.37 10.46 -12.75
CA ARG A 26 -3.35 9.05 -12.35
C ARG A 26 -4.77 8.50 -12.30
N ALA A 27 -4.96 7.34 -12.91
CA ALA A 27 -6.22 6.62 -12.79
C ALA A 27 -6.41 6.12 -11.36
N PRO A 28 -7.66 6.09 -10.84
CA PRO A 28 -7.96 5.41 -9.60
C PRO A 28 -7.56 3.93 -9.66
N MET A 29 -7.17 3.37 -8.52
CA MET A 29 -6.74 1.98 -8.39
C MET A 29 -7.65 1.25 -7.39
N LYS A 30 -7.90 -0.04 -7.65
CA LYS A 30 -8.54 -0.95 -6.69
C LYS A 30 -7.51 -1.96 -6.21
N VAL A 31 -7.51 -2.22 -4.92
CA VAL A 31 -6.63 -3.19 -4.27
C VAL A 31 -7.49 -4.11 -3.44
N SER A 32 -7.50 -5.40 -3.74
CA SER A 32 -8.17 -6.37 -2.88
C SER A 32 -7.31 -6.72 -1.67
N PHE A 33 -7.93 -7.22 -0.60
CA PHE A 33 -7.18 -7.79 0.53
C PHE A 33 -6.26 -8.94 0.09
N TYR A 34 -6.67 -9.70 -0.93
CA TYR A 34 -5.88 -10.78 -1.51
C TYR A 34 -4.61 -10.26 -2.19
N ASP A 35 -4.72 -9.17 -2.98
CA ASP A 35 -3.56 -8.55 -3.64
C ASP A 35 -2.57 -8.03 -2.59
N LEU A 36 -3.10 -7.39 -1.53
CA LEU A 36 -2.32 -6.86 -0.43
C LEU A 36 -1.57 -7.97 0.31
N GLN A 37 -2.25 -9.08 0.64
CA GLN A 37 -1.65 -10.23 1.29
C GLN A 37 -0.57 -10.88 0.41
N THR A 38 -0.86 -11.06 -0.88
CA THR A 38 0.09 -11.62 -1.85
C THR A 38 1.36 -10.76 -1.96
N PHE A 39 1.19 -9.43 -2.03
CA PHE A 39 2.29 -8.49 -2.06
C PHE A 39 3.19 -8.61 -0.82
N ILE A 40 2.60 -8.61 0.38
CA ILE A 40 3.36 -8.69 1.63
C ILE A 40 4.08 -10.04 1.79
N GLN A 41 3.45 -11.14 1.38
CA GLN A 41 4.12 -12.44 1.37
C GLN A 41 5.34 -12.45 0.46
N LYS A 42 5.22 -11.93 -0.76
CA LYS A 42 6.34 -11.79 -1.70
C LYS A 42 7.44 -10.90 -1.12
N LEU A 43 7.07 -9.75 -0.57
CA LEU A 43 8.01 -8.80 0.04
C LEU A 43 8.79 -9.44 1.19
N ASN A 44 8.10 -10.18 2.07
CA ASN A 44 8.73 -10.90 3.18
C ASN A 44 9.71 -11.96 2.69
N ILE A 45 9.36 -12.74 1.66
CA ILE A 45 10.25 -13.74 1.07
C ILE A 45 11.50 -13.06 0.49
N ASP A 46 11.33 -11.97 -0.26
CA ASP A 46 12.44 -11.24 -0.86
C ASP A 46 13.38 -10.66 0.23
N MET A 47 12.83 -10.07 1.30
CA MET A 47 13.61 -9.57 2.43
C MET A 47 14.36 -10.68 3.16
N LEU A 48 13.72 -11.82 3.44
CA LEU A 48 14.34 -12.97 4.10
C LEU A 48 15.44 -13.60 3.24
N SER A 49 15.33 -13.52 1.91
CA SER A 49 16.37 -13.95 0.98
C SER A 49 17.56 -13.00 0.87
N GLY A 50 17.55 -11.88 1.61
CA GLY A 50 18.62 -10.88 1.60
C GLY A 50 18.55 -9.91 0.42
N LYS A 51 17.49 -9.95 -0.40
CA LYS A 51 17.27 -8.97 -1.45
C LYS A 51 16.84 -7.65 -0.83
N LYS A 52 17.39 -6.55 -1.34
CA LYS A 52 16.85 -5.22 -1.06
C LYS A 52 15.63 -5.00 -1.96
N PRO A 53 14.42 -4.88 -1.41
CA PRO A 53 13.25 -4.64 -2.23
C PRO A 53 13.35 -3.27 -2.90
N ASN A 54 13.14 -3.25 -4.22
CA ASN A 54 13.01 -2.03 -5.00
C ASN A 54 11.53 -1.88 -5.36
N LEU A 55 10.80 -1.17 -4.52
CA LEU A 55 9.34 -1.02 -4.67
C LEU A 55 9.03 -0.02 -5.78
N THR A 56 8.07 -0.37 -6.62
CA THR A 56 7.40 0.58 -7.51
C THR A 56 6.53 1.54 -6.71
N GLU A 57 6.10 2.64 -7.33
CA GLU A 57 5.19 3.61 -6.69
C GLU A 57 3.87 2.96 -6.23
N GLU A 58 3.34 2.00 -7.01
CA GLU A 58 2.14 1.24 -6.62
C GLU A 58 2.41 0.33 -5.43
N GLU A 59 3.56 -0.35 -5.40
CA GLU A 59 3.97 -1.19 -4.28
C GLU A 59 4.26 -0.38 -3.00
N GLU A 60 4.71 0.87 -3.13
CA GLU A 60 4.80 1.79 -1.98
C GLU A 60 3.41 2.13 -1.40
N VAL A 61 2.39 2.29 -2.25
CA VAL A 61 1.00 2.47 -1.81
C VAL A 61 0.50 1.20 -1.10
N LEU A 62 0.74 0.02 -1.66
CA LEU A 62 0.37 -1.26 -1.03
C LEU A 62 1.05 -1.42 0.34
N LEU A 63 2.35 -1.12 0.44
CA LEU A 63 3.06 -1.19 1.71
C LEU A 63 2.46 -0.23 2.75
N THR A 64 2.12 0.98 2.33
CA THR A 64 1.51 1.99 3.20
C THR A 64 0.12 1.56 3.68
N LEU A 65 -0.72 1.01 2.80
CA LEU A 65 -2.03 0.46 3.15
C LEU A 65 -1.91 -0.68 4.17
N TRP A 66 -0.97 -1.60 3.97
CA TRP A 66 -0.73 -2.68 4.92
C TRP A 66 -0.26 -2.16 6.28
N GLN A 67 0.64 -1.16 6.30
CA GLN A 67 1.09 -0.54 7.55
C GLN A 67 -0.06 0.10 8.32
N MET A 68 -1.02 0.73 7.65
CA MET A 68 -2.21 1.29 8.29
C MET A 68 -3.08 0.19 8.94
N LEU A 69 -3.22 -0.98 8.31
CA LEU A 69 -3.97 -2.11 8.86
C LEU A 69 -3.34 -2.72 10.13
N LEU A 70 -2.04 -2.53 10.35
CA LEU A 70 -1.35 -3.02 11.54
C LEU A 70 -1.48 -2.09 12.75
N ILE A 71 -1.96 -0.87 12.52
CA ILE A 71 -2.18 0.09 13.60
C ILE A 71 -3.43 -0.38 14.35
N PRO A 72 -3.34 -0.76 15.63
CA PRO A 72 -4.50 -1.21 16.39
C PRO A 72 -5.56 -0.10 16.43
N GLU A 73 -6.84 -0.50 16.43
CA GLU A 73 -8.05 0.37 16.40
C GLU A 73 -8.03 1.54 17.40
N ASN A 74 -7.18 1.48 18.42
CA ASN A 74 -7.08 2.45 19.51
C ASN A 74 -6.14 3.63 19.21
N THR A 75 -5.60 3.71 18.00
CA THR A 75 -4.65 4.78 17.64
C THR A 75 -5.44 5.96 17.07
N VAL A 76 -5.50 7.07 17.83
CA VAL A 76 -6.09 8.32 17.36
C VAL A 76 -5.21 8.86 16.23
N HIS A 77 -5.78 8.93 15.02
CA HIS A 77 -5.16 9.52 13.83
C HIS A 77 -5.28 11.04 13.80
#